data_AF-A0A6G3RW10-F1
#
_entry.id   AF-A0A6G3RW10-F1
#
_cell.length_a   1.000
_cell.length_b   1.000
_cell.length_c   1.000
_cell.angle_alpha   90.00
_cell.angle_beta   90.00
_cell.angle_gamma   90.00
#
_symmetry.space_group_name_H-M   'P 1'
#
loop_
_entity.id
_entity.type
_entity.pdbx_description
1 polymer ?
#
loop_
_entity_poly.entity_id
_entity_poly.type
_entity_poly.pdbx_seq_one_letter_code
_entity_poly.pdbx_strand_id
1 'polypeptide(L)' 'MRECPACGASNGDTDDFCGNCGSYLGWSDEAAGRSARGTADPGPDAAPLPTAAPETEPAAH' A
#
# COMPACT_ATOMS: atom_id res chain seq x y z
N MET A 1 2.27 9.45 27.34
CA MET A 1 3.33 8.45 27.10
C MET A 1 2.76 7.08 27.43
N ARG A 2 2.95 6.12 26.54
CA ARG A 2 2.41 4.76 26.61
C ARG A 2 3.52 3.73 26.46
N GLU A 3 3.38 2.60 27.14
CA GLU A 3 4.39 1.53 27.14
C GLU A 3 4.13 0.55 25.99
N CYS A 4 5.19 0.19 25.27
CA CYS A 4 5.11 -0.78 24.19
C CYS A 4 4.66 -2.15 24.73
N PRO A 5 3.56 -2.74 24.22
CA PRO A 5 3.07 -4.02 24.71
C PRO A 5 3.99 -5.19 24.36
N ALA A 6 4.91 -5.00 23.41
CA ALA A 6 5.85 -6.03 22.99
C ALA A 6 7.16 -6.05 23.81
N CYS A 7 7.62 -4.89 24.33
CA CYS A 7 8.92 -4.81 25.01
C CYS A 7 8.98 -3.93 26.27
N GLY A 8 7.90 -3.23 26.62
CA GLY A 8 7.82 -2.37 27.81
C GLY A 8 8.49 -1.00 27.68
N ALA A 9 9.09 -0.66 26.54
CA ALA A 9 9.68 0.66 26.33
C ALA A 9 8.62 1.77 26.36
N SER A 10 8.94 2.92 26.96
CA SER A 10 8.09 4.11 26.92
C SER A 10 8.15 4.77 25.53
N ASN A 11 7.00 5.06 24.94
CA ASN A 11 6.86 5.78 23.68
C ASN A 11 5.89 6.96 23.86
N GLY A 12 5.98 7.93 22.96
CA GLY A 12 5.03 9.04 22.82
C GLY A 12 3.65 8.55 22.41
N ASP A 13 2.63 9.34 22.75
CA ASP A 13 1.23 8.99 22.44
C ASP A 13 0.91 9.07 20.94
N THR A 14 1.79 9.70 20.16
CA THR A 14 1.70 9.87 18.70
C THR A 14 2.63 8.97 17.92
N ASP A 15 3.46 8.16 18.58
CA ASP A 15 4.40 7.28 17.87
C ASP A 15 3.65 6.11 17.21
N ASP A 16 3.92 5.85 15.93
CA ASP A 16 3.39 4.70 15.18
C ASP A 16 4.12 3.40 15.50
N PHE A 17 5.44 3.49 15.71
CA PHE A 17 6.33 2.37 15.94
C PHE A 17 7.14 2.55 17.20
N CYS A 18 7.45 1.45 17.87
CA CYS A 18 8.34 1.49 19.02
C CYS A 18 9.78 1.77 18.59
N GLY A 19 10.39 2.84 19.10
CA GLY A 19 11.79 3.19 18.82
C GLY A 19 12.82 2.20 19.36
N ASN A 20 12.42 1.28 20.26
CA ASN A 20 13.31 0.29 20.85
C ASN A 20 13.28 -1.08 20.14
N CYS A 21 12.09 -1.59 19.78
CA CYS A 21 11.94 -2.92 19.20
C CYS A 21 11.29 -2.95 17.81
N GLY A 22 10.83 -1.80 17.30
CA GLY A 22 10.21 -1.69 15.97
C GLY A 22 8.78 -2.23 15.85
N SER A 23 8.15 -2.68 16.93
CA SER A 23 6.77 -3.18 16.90
C SER A 23 5.76 -2.05 16.62
N TYR A 24 4.73 -2.33 15.82
CA TYR A 24 3.62 -1.41 15.58
C TYR A 24 2.79 -1.27 16.86
N LEU A 25 2.51 -0.02 17.26
CA LEU A 25 1.92 0.27 18.56
C LEU A 25 0.39 0.19 18.58
N GLY A 26 -0.27 0.21 17.42
CA GLY A 26 -1.72 -0.04 17.27
C GLY A 26 -2.65 1.03 17.86
N TRP A 27 -2.14 1.92 18.72
CA TRP A 27 -2.88 3.09 19.23
C TRP A 27 -2.67 4.35 18.37
N SER A 28 -1.78 4.28 17.41
CA SER A 28 -1.37 5.38 16.53
C SER A 28 -2.38 5.60 15.38
N ASP A 29 -3.20 4.58 15.13
CA ASP A 29 -4.27 4.57 14.13
C ASP A 29 -5.38 5.61 14.41
N GLU A 30 -5.54 6.13 15.63
CA GLU A 30 -6.54 7.19 15.91
C GLU A 30 -6.22 8.50 15.15
N ALA A 31 -4.95 8.75 14.78
CA ALA A 31 -4.56 9.87 13.92
C ALA A 31 -4.66 9.54 12.42
N ALA A 32 -4.48 8.26 12.05
CA ALA A 32 -4.40 7.77 10.67
C ALA A 32 -5.73 7.21 10.11
N GLY A 33 -6.72 6.93 10.96
CA GLY A 33 -8.00 6.28 10.63
C GLY A 33 -8.92 7.06 9.69
N ARG A 34 -8.52 8.26 9.25
CA ARG A 34 -9.18 9.00 8.18
C ARG A 34 -8.48 8.96 6.82
N SER A 35 -7.29 8.35 6.73
CA SER A 35 -6.54 8.18 5.48
C SER A 35 -6.56 6.76 4.91
N ALA A 36 -6.95 5.74 5.67
CA ALA A 36 -7.09 4.37 5.16
C ALA A 36 -8.43 4.07 4.48
N ARG A 37 -9.32 5.07 4.33
CA ARG A 37 -10.46 5.02 3.41
C ARG A 37 -10.17 5.78 2.11
N GLY A 38 -8.90 5.85 1.72
CA GLY A 38 -8.47 6.06 0.34
C GLY A 38 -8.38 4.70 -0.34
N THR A 39 -9.38 4.40 -1.16
CA THR A 39 -9.57 3.17 -1.93
C THR A 39 -8.34 2.72 -2.71
N ALA A 40 -7.75 1.61 -2.30
CA ALA A 40 -7.14 0.61 -3.20
C ALA A 40 -7.75 -0.73 -2.77
N ASP A 41 -8.46 -1.52 -3.56
CA ASP A 41 -8.75 -1.61 -4.99
C ASP A 41 -9.97 -2.56 -5.11
N PRO A 42 -10.85 -2.43 -6.13
CA PRO A 42 -11.25 -3.67 -6.77
C PRO A 42 -11.31 -3.54 -8.30
N GLY A 43 -10.35 -4.17 -8.98
CA GLY A 43 -10.70 -5.11 -10.03
C GLY A 43 -9.79 -5.16 -11.26
N PRO A 44 -9.54 -6.37 -11.80
CA PRO A 44 -8.77 -6.55 -13.03
C PRO A 44 -9.63 -6.21 -14.25
N ASP A 45 -9.41 -5.06 -14.88
CA ASP A 45 -9.96 -4.78 -16.21
C ASP A 45 -8.96 -5.20 -17.29
N ALA A 46 -9.09 -6.46 -17.66
CA ALA A 46 -8.71 -6.90 -18.99
C ALA A 46 -9.70 -6.29 -19.99
N ALA A 47 -9.33 -5.18 -20.63
CA ALA A 47 -9.87 -4.82 -21.94
C ALA A 47 -8.99 -5.43 -23.05
N PRO A 48 -9.59 -5.93 -24.14
CA PRO A 48 -9.01 -6.95 -25.02
C PRO A 48 -7.89 -6.42 -25.91
N LEU A 49 -6.98 -7.33 -26.31
CA LEU A 49 -6.06 -7.12 -27.43
C LEU A 49 -6.84 -6.65 -28.67
N PRO A 50 -6.55 -5.47 -29.26
CA PRO A 50 -6.92 -5.24 -30.64
C PRO A 50 -6.01 -6.11 -31.52
N THR A 51 -6.59 -7.18 -32.07
CA THR A 51 -6.05 -7.88 -33.24
C THR A 51 -5.94 -6.89 -34.40
N ALA A 52 -4.73 -6.44 -34.71
CA ALA A 52 -4.42 -5.79 -35.96
C ALA A 52 -3.45 -6.68 -36.75
N ALA A 53 -4.02 -7.70 -37.38
CA ALA A 53 -3.55 -8.30 -38.62
C ALA A 53 -4.81 -8.57 -39.45
N PRO A 54 -4.83 -8.45 -40.80
CA PRO A 54 -3.70 -8.53 -41.75
C PRO A 54 -3.66 -7.25 -42.65
N GLU A 55 -2.73 -6.96 -43.57
CA GLU A 55 -2.42 -7.58 -44.87
C GLU A 55 -1.22 -6.79 -45.48
N THR A 56 -0.11 -7.44 -45.87
CA THR A 56 0.27 -7.83 -47.26
C THR A 56 0.77 -6.65 -48.12
N GLU A 57 2.09 -6.40 -48.19
CA GLU A 57 3.04 -6.66 -49.34
C GLU A 57 3.44 -5.35 -50.07
N PRO A 58 4.45 -5.29 -50.98
CA PRO A 58 5.76 -5.98 -51.12
C PRO A 58 6.92 -4.99 -51.52
N ALA A 59 8.04 -5.54 -52.03
CA ALA A 59 9.14 -4.92 -52.82
C ALA A 59 10.35 -4.36 -52.04
N ALA A 60 11.46 -5.11 -51.94
CA ALA A 60 12.53 -5.28 -52.93
C ALA A 60 13.63 -4.21 -52.80
N HIS A 61 14.83 -4.63 -52.38
CA HIS A 61 16.10 -4.59 -53.14
C HIS A 61 17.24 -5.12 -52.27
#